data_AF-A0A452C786-F1
#
_entry.id   AF-A0A452C786-F1
#
_cell.length_a   1.000
_cell.length_b   1.000
_cell.length_c   1.000
_cell.angle_alpha   90.00
_cell.angle_beta   90.00
_cell.angle_gamma   90.00
#
_symmetry.space_group_name_H-M   'P 1'
#
loop_
_entity.id
_entity.type
_entity.pdbx_description
1 polymer ?
#
loop_
_entity_poly.entity_id
_entity_poly.type
_entity_poly.pdbx_seq_one_letter_code
_entity_poly.pdbx_strand_id
1 'polypeptide(L)'
;MRDPGRKARLISFLTDLFQSLAQLENLCKQLYETTDTTTRLQAEKALVEFTNSPDCLSKCQLLLERGSSSYSQLLAATCLTKLVSRTNNPLPLEQRIDIRNYVLNYLATRPKLATFVTQALIQLYARITKLGWFDCQKDDYVFRNAITDVTRFLQDSVEYCIIGVTILSQLTNEINQVSATAFLIEADTTHPLTKHRKIASSFRDSSLFDIFTLSCNLLKQASGKNLNLNDESQHGLLMQLLKLTHNCLNFDFIGTSTDESSDDLCTVQIPTSWRSAFLDSSTLQLFFDLYHSIPPSFSPLVLSCLVQIASVRRSLFNNAERAKFLSHLVDGVKRILENPQSLSDPNNYHEFCRLLARLKSNYQLGELVKVENYPEVIRLIANFTVTSLQVCL
;
A
#
# COMPACT_ATOMS: atom_id res chain seq x y z
N MET A 1 -28.09 -32.59 38.39
CA MET A 1 -28.58 -33.50 37.32
C MET A 1 -28.28 -32.84 35.98
N ARG A 2 -27.38 -33.43 35.16
CA ARG A 2 -27.05 -32.92 33.82
C ARG A 2 -28.13 -33.40 32.86
N ASP A 3 -28.91 -32.47 32.28
CA ASP A 3 -29.95 -32.77 31.29
C ASP A 3 -29.34 -33.47 30.04
N PRO A 4 -29.61 -34.77 29.82
CA PRO A 4 -29.10 -35.52 28.68
C PRO A 4 -29.57 -34.96 27.33
N GLY A 5 -30.77 -34.38 27.30
CA GLY A 5 -31.36 -33.77 26.09
C GLY A 5 -30.65 -32.48 25.68
N ARG A 6 -30.06 -31.74 26.62
CA ARG A 6 -29.24 -30.56 26.31
C ARG A 6 -27.90 -30.95 25.66
N LYS A 7 -27.29 -32.05 26.11
CA LYS A 7 -26.04 -32.58 25.52
C LYS A 7 -26.28 -33.14 24.11
N ALA A 8 -27.36 -33.91 23.91
CA ALA A 8 -27.71 -34.45 22.59
C ALA A 8 -28.03 -33.35 21.56
N ARG A 9 -28.79 -32.32 21.96
CA ARG A 9 -29.07 -31.15 21.09
C ARG A 9 -27.80 -30.36 20.75
N LEU A 10 -26.89 -30.20 21.70
CA LEU A 10 -25.61 -29.55 21.46
C LEU A 10 -24.75 -30.36 20.46
N ILE A 11 -24.71 -31.69 20.60
CA ILE A 11 -23.96 -32.56 19.68
C ILE A 11 -24.55 -32.51 18.27
N SER A 12 -25.88 -32.57 18.13
CA SER A 12 -26.56 -32.44 16.82
C SER A 12 -26.24 -31.10 16.16
N PHE A 13 -26.41 -29.99 16.89
CA PHE A 13 -26.13 -28.66 16.39
C PHE A 13 -24.67 -28.49 15.95
N LEU A 14 -23.72 -28.99 16.74
CA LEU A 14 -22.32 -28.98 16.35
C LEU A 14 -22.08 -29.81 15.09
N THR A 15 -22.69 -30.99 14.98
CA THR A 15 -22.56 -31.87 13.80
C THR A 15 -23.05 -31.17 12.53
N ASP A 16 -24.22 -30.52 12.58
CA ASP A 16 -24.78 -29.77 11.45
C ASP A 16 -23.89 -28.58 11.05
N LEU A 17 -23.33 -27.88 12.05
CA LEU A 17 -22.38 -26.79 11.82
C LEU A 17 -21.09 -27.29 11.15
N PHE A 18 -20.52 -28.40 11.63
CA PHE A 18 -19.33 -29.01 11.04
C PHE A 18 -19.57 -29.45 9.60
N GLN A 19 -20.73 -30.04 9.29
CA GLN A 19 -21.11 -30.42 7.93
C GLN A 19 -21.28 -29.20 7.03
N SER A 20 -21.95 -28.14 7.50
CA SER A 20 -22.13 -26.90 6.73
C SER A 20 -20.78 -26.25 6.38
N LEU A 21 -19.83 -26.23 7.32
CA LEU A 21 -18.48 -25.71 7.07
C LEU A 21 -17.70 -26.56 6.08
N ALA A 22 -17.78 -27.89 6.20
CA ALA A 22 -17.13 -28.80 5.25
C ALA A 22 -17.69 -28.65 3.82
N GLN A 23 -18.99 -28.39 3.69
CA GLN A 23 -19.61 -28.10 2.40
C GLN A 23 -19.06 -26.80 1.79
N LEU A 24 -18.93 -25.73 2.58
CA LEU A 24 -18.32 -24.48 2.12
C LEU A 24 -16.85 -24.66 1.69
N GLU A 25 -16.08 -25.44 2.45
CA GLU A 25 -14.70 -25.80 2.09
C GLU A 25 -14.64 -26.55 0.75
N ASN A 26 -15.58 -27.48 0.50
CA ASN A 26 -15.68 -28.19 -0.77
C ASN A 26 -16.07 -27.25 -1.94
N LEU A 27 -17.00 -26.34 -1.73
CA LEU A 27 -17.37 -25.33 -2.72
C LEU A 27 -16.18 -24.42 -3.07
N CYS A 28 -15.35 -24.04 -2.09
CA CYS A 28 -14.10 -23.30 -2.35
C CYS A 28 -13.16 -24.11 -3.24
N LYS A 29 -12.96 -25.39 -2.91
CA LYS A 29 -12.10 -26.28 -3.68
C LYS A 29 -12.59 -26.41 -5.12
N GLN A 30 -13.89 -26.60 -5.31
CA GLN A 30 -14.50 -26.64 -6.64
C GLN A 30 -14.30 -25.33 -7.40
N LEU A 31 -14.44 -24.17 -6.76
CA LEU A 31 -14.27 -22.88 -7.42
C LEU A 31 -12.85 -22.69 -7.99
N TYR A 32 -11.81 -23.11 -7.26
CA TYR A 32 -10.41 -22.85 -7.64
C TYR A 32 -9.71 -24.00 -8.36
N GLU A 33 -10.12 -25.25 -8.15
CA GLU A 33 -9.39 -26.43 -8.66
C GLU A 33 -10.12 -27.15 -9.80
N THR A 34 -11.44 -26.96 -9.98
CA THR A 34 -12.17 -27.71 -11.01
C THR A 34 -11.91 -27.20 -12.42
N THR A 35 -11.72 -28.12 -13.37
CA THR A 35 -11.65 -27.81 -14.80
C THR A 35 -13.03 -27.71 -15.44
N ASP A 36 -14.07 -28.30 -14.84
CA ASP A 36 -15.43 -28.24 -15.36
C ASP A 36 -16.11 -26.88 -15.08
N THR A 37 -16.45 -26.16 -16.15
CA THR A 37 -17.11 -24.86 -16.09
C THR A 37 -18.46 -24.92 -15.39
N THR A 38 -19.23 -26.00 -15.53
CA THR A 38 -20.57 -26.10 -14.93
C THR A 38 -20.48 -26.19 -13.41
N THR A 39 -19.62 -27.08 -12.90
CA THR A 39 -19.35 -27.24 -11.48
C THR A 39 -18.81 -25.93 -10.87
N ARG A 40 -17.91 -25.24 -11.59
CA ARG A 40 -17.36 -23.96 -11.13
C ARG A 40 -18.44 -22.89 -10.96
N LEU A 41 -19.33 -22.75 -11.94
CA LEU A 41 -20.44 -21.79 -11.91
C LEU A 41 -21.45 -22.12 -10.79
N GLN A 42 -21.72 -23.40 -10.55
CA GLN A 42 -22.59 -23.83 -9.44
C GLN A 42 -21.97 -23.48 -8.09
N ALA A 43 -20.67 -23.75 -7.91
CA ALA A 43 -19.94 -23.39 -6.70
C ALA A 43 -19.93 -21.87 -6.48
N GLU A 44 -19.65 -21.09 -7.52
CA GLU A 44 -19.68 -19.63 -7.46
C GLU A 44 -21.06 -19.10 -7.02
N LYS A 45 -22.14 -19.60 -7.64
CA LYS A 45 -23.50 -19.21 -7.28
C LYS A 45 -23.81 -19.49 -5.81
N ALA A 46 -23.49 -20.69 -5.32
CA ALA A 46 -23.70 -21.07 -3.92
C ALA A 46 -22.90 -20.18 -2.94
N LEU A 47 -21.68 -19.79 -3.32
CA LEU A 47 -20.84 -18.91 -2.49
C LEU A 47 -21.33 -17.45 -2.48
N VAL A 48 -21.92 -16.97 -3.58
CA VAL A 48 -22.61 -15.67 -3.63
C VAL A 48 -23.84 -15.68 -2.71
N GLU A 49 -24.65 -16.73 -2.77
CA GLU A 49 -25.80 -16.92 -1.87
C GLU A 49 -25.36 -16.96 -0.40
N PHE A 50 -24.30 -17.72 -0.09
CA PHE A 50 -23.70 -17.75 1.26
C PHE A 50 -23.29 -16.37 1.75
N THR A 51 -22.64 -15.57 0.89
CA THR A 51 -22.20 -14.22 1.26
C THR A 51 -23.38 -13.37 1.73
N ASN A 52 -24.56 -13.54 1.12
CA ASN A 52 -25.81 -12.82 1.45
C ASN A 52 -26.60 -13.42 2.61
N SER A 53 -26.19 -14.56 3.16
CA SER A 53 -26.85 -15.19 4.31
C SER A 53 -26.61 -14.43 5.62
N PRO A 54 -27.54 -14.52 6.60
CA PRO A 54 -27.38 -13.89 7.91
C PRO A 54 -26.22 -14.51 8.72
N ASP A 55 -25.91 -15.78 8.48
CA ASP A 55 -24.84 -16.52 9.17
C ASP A 55 -23.45 -16.31 8.55
N CYS A 56 -23.33 -15.44 7.54
CA CYS A 56 -22.09 -15.21 6.81
C CYS A 56 -20.93 -14.82 7.75
N LEU A 57 -21.17 -13.88 8.67
CA LEU A 57 -20.15 -13.40 9.62
C LEU A 57 -19.62 -14.53 10.51
N SER A 58 -20.52 -15.23 11.19
CA SER A 58 -20.16 -16.29 12.13
C SER A 58 -19.47 -17.46 11.43
N LYS A 59 -19.95 -17.87 10.25
CA LYS A 59 -19.32 -18.94 9.46
C LYS A 59 -17.95 -18.51 8.93
N CYS A 60 -17.76 -17.26 8.50
CA CYS A 60 -16.43 -16.78 8.08
C CYS A 60 -15.41 -16.80 9.22
N GLN A 61 -15.80 -16.39 10.44
CA GLN A 61 -14.94 -16.49 11.62
C GLN A 61 -14.56 -17.95 11.91
N LEU A 62 -15.51 -18.87 11.85
CA LEU A 62 -15.25 -20.30 12.07
C LEU A 62 -14.34 -20.91 10.99
N LEU A 63 -14.48 -20.51 9.73
CA LEU A 63 -13.59 -20.94 8.65
C LEU A 63 -12.15 -20.45 8.88
N LEU A 64 -11.98 -19.20 9.30
CA LEU A 64 -10.66 -18.64 9.63
C LEU A 64 -10.05 -19.34 10.85
N GLU A 65 -10.84 -19.59 11.90
CA GLU A 65 -10.36 -20.33 13.07
C GLU A 65 -9.89 -21.74 12.72
N ARG A 66 -10.69 -22.48 11.93
CA ARG A 66 -10.34 -23.84 11.49
C ARG A 66 -9.06 -23.86 10.67
N GLY A 67 -8.88 -22.91 9.75
CA GLY A 67 -7.65 -22.80 8.95
C GLY A 67 -7.27 -24.07 8.18
N SER A 68 -8.25 -24.92 7.86
CA SER A 68 -8.09 -26.24 7.23
C SER A 68 -7.60 -26.15 5.78
N SER A 69 -7.84 -25.02 5.12
CA SER A 69 -7.49 -24.76 3.73
C SER A 69 -7.25 -23.27 3.49
N SER A 70 -6.19 -22.95 2.75
CA SER A 70 -5.92 -21.57 2.35
C SER A 70 -7.04 -20.98 1.47
N TYR A 71 -7.75 -21.80 0.70
CA TYR A 71 -8.89 -21.35 -0.10
C TYR A 71 -10.12 -21.00 0.76
N SER A 72 -10.36 -21.73 1.85
CA SER A 72 -11.47 -21.40 2.76
C SER A 72 -11.18 -20.13 3.56
N GLN A 73 -9.92 -19.90 3.95
CA GLN A 73 -9.49 -18.64 4.55
C GLN A 73 -9.63 -17.47 3.56
N LEU A 74 -9.23 -17.66 2.30
CA LEU A 74 -9.40 -16.65 1.24
C LEU A 74 -10.87 -16.32 1.01
N LEU A 75 -11.74 -17.33 0.94
CA LEU A 75 -13.19 -17.11 0.84
C LEU A 75 -13.68 -16.29 2.03
N ALA A 76 -13.35 -16.69 3.25
CA ALA A 76 -13.80 -16.00 4.46
C ALA A 76 -13.36 -14.53 4.47
N ALA A 77 -12.09 -14.23 4.17
CA ALA A 77 -11.59 -12.86 4.06
C ALA A 77 -12.34 -12.05 2.97
N THR A 78 -12.63 -12.67 1.83
CA THR A 78 -13.36 -12.05 0.72
C THR A 78 -14.82 -11.78 1.06
N CYS A 79 -15.51 -12.74 1.68
CA CYS A 79 -16.89 -12.61 2.14
C CYS A 79 -17.02 -11.54 3.22
N LEU A 80 -16.11 -11.49 4.19
CA LEU A 80 -16.05 -10.42 5.19
C LEU A 80 -15.81 -9.06 4.54
N THR A 81 -14.94 -8.97 3.52
CA THR A 81 -14.69 -7.71 2.79
C THR A 81 -15.95 -7.21 2.10
N LYS A 82 -16.71 -8.11 1.47
CA LYS A 82 -18.02 -7.79 0.87
C LYS A 82 -19.03 -7.37 1.93
N LEU A 83 -19.07 -8.08 3.06
CA LEU A 83 -20.01 -7.83 4.16
C LEU A 83 -19.82 -6.44 4.78
N VAL A 84 -18.57 -6.06 5.09
CA VAL A 84 -18.27 -4.73 5.67
C VAL A 84 -18.48 -3.59 4.67
N SER A 85 -18.46 -3.89 3.38
CA SER A 85 -18.65 -2.91 2.29
C SER A 85 -20.12 -2.68 1.93
N ARG A 86 -21.08 -3.34 2.59
CA ARG A 86 -22.51 -3.16 2.32
C ARG A 86 -22.99 -1.79 2.77
N THR A 87 -23.66 -1.08 1.85
CA THR A 87 -24.37 0.17 2.13
C THR A 87 -25.80 -0.08 2.58
N ASN A 88 -26.46 -1.07 1.96
CA ASN A 88 -27.80 -1.52 2.35
C ASN A 88 -27.67 -2.46 3.56
N ASN A 89 -28.09 -1.99 4.73
CA ASN A 89 -27.95 -2.67 6.02
C ASN A 89 -26.48 -2.87 6.47
N PRO A 90 -25.78 -1.77 6.84
CA PRO A 90 -24.40 -1.85 7.29
C PRO A 90 -24.30 -2.58 8.64
N LEU A 91 -23.19 -3.30 8.86
CA LEU A 91 -22.91 -3.93 10.15
C LEU A 91 -22.86 -2.88 11.27
N PRO A 92 -23.34 -3.19 12.49
CA PRO A 92 -23.16 -2.33 13.66
C PRO A 92 -21.69 -1.97 13.91
N LEU A 93 -21.44 -0.78 14.47
CA LEU A 93 -20.09 -0.29 14.75
C LEU A 93 -19.24 -1.30 15.55
N GLU A 94 -19.80 -1.85 16.63
CA GLU A 94 -19.11 -2.84 17.47
C GLU A 94 -18.63 -4.05 16.66
N GLN A 95 -19.48 -4.59 15.78
CA GLN A 95 -19.10 -5.72 14.93
C GLN A 95 -17.98 -5.35 13.93
N ARG A 96 -17.97 -4.11 13.42
CA ARG A 96 -16.88 -3.64 12.55
C ARG A 96 -15.57 -3.52 13.32
N ILE A 97 -15.60 -3.01 14.55
CA ILE A 97 -14.44 -2.93 15.44
C ILE A 97 -13.92 -4.34 15.74
N ASP A 98 -14.80 -5.28 16.06
CA ASP A 98 -14.46 -6.68 16.33
C ASP A 98 -13.81 -7.35 15.12
N ILE A 99 -14.37 -7.18 13.91
CA ILE A 99 -13.78 -7.74 12.67
C ILE A 99 -12.38 -7.16 12.43
N ARG A 100 -12.21 -5.84 12.56
CA ARG A 100 -10.90 -5.19 12.39
C ARG A 100 -9.86 -5.77 13.35
N ASN A 101 -10.20 -5.81 14.65
CA ASN A 101 -9.29 -6.30 15.69
C ASN A 101 -8.99 -7.80 15.51
N TYR A 102 -9.99 -8.58 15.13
CA TYR A 102 -9.85 -9.99 14.82
C TYR A 102 -8.84 -10.21 13.70
N VAL A 103 -8.99 -9.53 12.56
CA VAL A 103 -8.10 -9.64 11.40
C VAL A 103 -6.66 -9.26 11.77
N LEU A 104 -6.49 -8.15 12.48
CA LEU A 104 -5.19 -7.75 12.98
C LEU A 104 -4.56 -8.82 13.87
N ASN A 105 -5.29 -9.34 14.85
CA ASN A 105 -4.81 -10.40 15.75
C ASN A 105 -4.50 -11.70 15.00
N TYR A 106 -5.31 -12.05 14.00
CA TYR A 106 -5.11 -13.23 13.17
C TYR A 106 -3.79 -13.14 12.39
N LEU A 107 -3.49 -11.99 11.79
CA LEU A 107 -2.22 -11.74 11.11
C LEU A 107 -1.03 -11.77 12.09
N ALA A 108 -1.18 -11.23 13.30
CA ALA A 108 -0.12 -11.22 14.32
C ALA A 108 0.19 -12.61 14.90
N THR A 109 -0.81 -13.50 14.98
CA THR A 109 -0.65 -14.84 15.54
C THR A 109 -0.28 -15.90 14.51
N ARG A 110 -0.38 -15.59 13.21
CA ARG A 110 -0.18 -16.55 12.11
C ARG A 110 0.67 -15.94 10.98
N PRO A 111 1.98 -15.67 11.20
CA PRO A 111 2.85 -15.05 10.18
C PRO A 111 3.11 -15.95 8.95
N LYS A 112 2.91 -17.26 9.07
CA LYS A 112 3.17 -18.25 8.01
C LYS A 112 1.94 -18.60 7.16
N LEU A 113 0.95 -17.71 7.11
CA LEU A 113 -0.20 -17.87 6.21
C LEU A 113 0.27 -17.85 4.74
N ALA A 114 -0.49 -18.53 3.88
CA ALA A 114 -0.26 -18.44 2.45
C ALA A 114 -0.34 -16.98 1.98
N THR A 115 0.58 -16.55 1.12
CA THR A 115 0.73 -15.13 0.73
C THR A 115 -0.58 -14.50 0.27
N PHE A 116 -1.38 -15.20 -0.55
CA PHE A 116 -2.67 -14.69 -1.02
C PHE A 116 -3.72 -14.54 0.08
N VAL A 117 -3.68 -15.36 1.13
CA VAL A 117 -4.56 -15.23 2.31
C VAL A 117 -4.16 -14.00 3.12
N THR A 118 -2.86 -13.82 3.36
CA THR A 118 -2.32 -12.63 4.02
C THR A 118 -2.75 -11.36 3.29
N GLN A 119 -2.61 -11.33 1.96
CA GLN A 119 -3.04 -10.19 1.14
C GLN A 119 -4.56 -9.93 1.25
N ALA A 120 -5.39 -10.97 1.20
CA ALA A 120 -6.84 -10.82 1.33
C ALA A 120 -7.27 -10.27 2.71
N LEU A 121 -6.60 -10.71 3.78
CA LEU A 121 -6.83 -10.20 5.14
C LEU A 121 -6.36 -8.76 5.30
N ILE A 122 -5.21 -8.41 4.73
CA ILE A 122 -4.72 -7.02 4.73
C ILE A 122 -5.67 -6.11 3.94
N GLN A 123 -6.18 -6.57 2.79
CA GLN A 123 -7.20 -5.87 2.02
C GLN A 123 -8.50 -5.65 2.81
N LEU A 124 -8.95 -6.66 3.57
CA LEU A 124 -10.09 -6.54 4.48
C LEU A 124 -9.84 -5.47 5.55
N TYR A 125 -8.67 -5.48 6.19
CA TYR A 125 -8.29 -4.47 7.19
C TYR A 125 -8.27 -3.06 6.60
N ALA A 126 -7.65 -2.88 5.44
CA ALA A 126 -7.60 -1.58 4.77
C ALA A 126 -9.00 -1.08 4.41
N ARG A 127 -9.86 -1.96 3.87
CA ARG A 127 -11.24 -1.64 3.49
C ARG A 127 -12.09 -1.23 4.68
N ILE A 128 -12.09 -2.02 5.75
CA ILE A 128 -12.89 -1.71 6.95
C ILE A 128 -12.42 -0.42 7.62
N THR A 129 -11.11 -0.18 7.63
CA THR A 129 -10.50 1.04 8.17
C THR A 129 -10.91 2.29 7.39
N LYS A 130 -10.85 2.24 6.06
CA LYS A 130 -11.34 3.34 5.20
C LYS A 130 -12.83 3.61 5.43
N LEU A 131 -13.66 2.57 5.49
CA LEU A 131 -15.11 2.73 5.66
C LEU A 131 -15.48 3.30 7.04
N GLY A 132 -14.75 2.90 8.08
CA GLY A 132 -14.91 3.39 9.45
C GLY A 132 -14.09 4.62 9.80
N TRP A 133 -13.46 5.30 8.83
CA TRP A 133 -12.52 6.40 9.09
C TRP A 133 -13.06 7.55 9.97
N PHE A 134 -14.37 7.77 9.93
CA PHE A 134 -15.07 8.78 10.74
C PHE A 134 -15.96 8.18 11.84
N ASP A 135 -15.92 6.86 12.06
CA ASP A 135 -16.65 6.25 13.15
C ASP A 135 -15.99 6.60 14.49
N CYS A 136 -16.81 7.04 15.46
CA CYS A 136 -16.37 7.37 16.80
C CYS A 136 -16.96 6.43 17.84
N GLN A 137 -16.16 6.05 18.84
CA GLN A 137 -16.62 5.40 20.06
C GLN A 137 -16.08 6.19 21.25
N LYS A 138 -16.96 6.73 22.11
CA LYS A 138 -16.57 7.56 23.26
C LYS A 138 -15.61 8.70 22.88
N ASP A 139 -15.94 9.43 21.81
CA ASP A 139 -15.16 10.56 21.26
C ASP A 139 -13.78 10.22 20.66
N ASP A 140 -13.43 8.94 20.54
CA ASP A 140 -12.22 8.49 19.85
C ASP A 140 -12.52 7.93 18.45
N TYR A 141 -11.70 8.31 17.46
CA TYR A 141 -11.77 7.79 16.10
C TYR A 141 -11.06 6.44 16.01
N VAL A 142 -11.75 5.40 16.48
CA VAL A 142 -11.17 4.07 16.72
C VAL A 142 -10.46 3.44 15.52
N PHE A 143 -10.78 3.82 14.27
CA PHE A 143 -10.14 3.30 13.05
C PHE A 143 -8.89 4.07 12.62
N ARG A 144 -8.54 5.20 13.27
CA ARG A 144 -7.37 6.01 12.89
C ARG A 144 -6.06 5.57 13.56
N ASN A 145 -6.11 4.52 14.38
CA ASN A 145 -4.99 4.04 15.18
C ASN A 145 -4.04 3.08 14.41
N ALA A 146 -4.04 3.12 13.08
CA ALA A 146 -3.33 2.15 12.23
C ALA A 146 -1.83 2.06 12.52
N ILE A 147 -1.15 3.16 12.80
CA ILE A 147 0.28 3.17 13.17
C ILE A 147 0.50 2.43 14.50
N THR A 148 -0.32 2.74 15.49
CA THR A 148 -0.31 2.07 16.80
C THR A 148 -0.58 0.57 16.65
N ASP A 149 -1.57 0.20 15.84
CA ASP A 149 -1.94 -1.19 15.56
C ASP A 149 -0.80 -1.99 14.92
N VAL A 150 -0.04 -1.37 14.00
CA VAL A 150 1.06 -2.05 13.32
C VAL A 150 2.36 -2.04 14.13
N THR A 151 2.51 -1.16 15.13
CA THR A 151 3.75 -1.03 15.91
C THR A 151 4.21 -2.36 16.50
N ARG A 152 3.27 -3.20 16.96
CA ARG A 152 3.56 -4.55 17.47
C ARG A 152 4.20 -5.49 16.43
N PHE A 153 3.89 -5.31 15.15
CA PHE A 153 4.48 -6.10 14.06
C PHE A 153 5.93 -5.67 13.77
N LEU A 154 6.33 -4.46 14.16
CA LEU A 154 7.65 -3.89 13.85
C LEU A 154 8.74 -4.32 14.85
N GLN A 155 8.37 -4.95 15.97
CA GLN A 155 9.28 -5.22 17.09
C GLN A 155 9.84 -6.65 17.12
N ASP A 156 9.19 -7.62 16.45
CA ASP A 156 9.49 -9.04 16.64
C ASP A 156 10.50 -9.60 15.63
N SER A 157 10.11 -9.71 14.36
CA SER A 157 10.93 -10.30 13.29
C SER A 157 10.74 -9.58 11.95
N VAL A 158 11.61 -9.87 10.98
CA VAL A 158 11.53 -9.31 9.61
C VAL A 158 10.21 -9.68 8.95
N GLU A 159 9.72 -10.91 9.14
CA GLU A 159 8.43 -11.36 8.57
C GLU A 159 7.24 -10.58 9.15
N TYR A 160 7.24 -10.33 10.46
CA TYR A 160 6.22 -9.48 11.08
C TYR A 160 6.33 -8.04 10.57
N CYS A 161 7.54 -7.49 10.48
CA CYS A 161 7.76 -6.16 9.98
C CYS A 161 7.24 -6.00 8.54
N ILE A 162 7.47 -6.99 7.68
CA ILE A 162 6.89 -7.08 6.32
C ILE A 162 5.37 -6.97 6.38
N ILE A 163 4.70 -7.75 7.24
CA ILE A 163 3.23 -7.70 7.38
C ILE A 163 2.77 -6.29 7.81
N GLY A 164 3.40 -5.71 8.84
CA GLY A 164 3.06 -4.37 9.33
C GLY A 164 3.23 -3.27 8.26
N VAL A 165 4.32 -3.32 7.49
CA VAL A 165 4.58 -2.40 6.39
C VAL A 165 3.58 -2.59 5.25
N THR A 166 3.25 -3.85 4.89
CA THR A 166 2.24 -4.14 3.87
C THR A 166 0.84 -3.68 4.30
N ILE A 167 0.49 -3.76 5.59
CA ILE A 167 -0.77 -3.20 6.12
C ILE A 167 -0.85 -1.70 5.84
N LEU A 168 0.19 -0.93 6.21
CA LEU A 168 0.20 0.52 5.96
C LEU A 168 0.22 0.85 4.47
N SER A 169 0.92 0.05 3.66
CA SER A 169 1.01 0.24 2.21
C SER A 169 -0.34 0.04 1.56
N GLN A 170 -1.06 -1.03 1.94
CA GLN A 170 -2.39 -1.30 1.42
C GLN A 170 -3.42 -0.30 1.92
N LEU A 171 -3.34 0.14 3.18
CA LEU A 171 -4.22 1.18 3.70
C LEU A 171 -4.04 2.50 2.94
N THR A 172 -2.79 2.91 2.70
CA THR A 172 -2.47 4.14 1.95
C THR A 172 -3.07 4.08 0.55
N ASN A 173 -2.91 2.97 -0.17
CA ASN A 173 -3.48 2.76 -1.50
C ASN A 173 -5.01 2.71 -1.48
N GLU A 174 -5.60 1.96 -0.54
CA GLU A 174 -7.04 1.83 -0.41
C GLU A 174 -7.67 3.20 -0.14
N ILE A 175 -7.07 4.05 0.71
CA ILE A 175 -7.58 5.42 0.94
C ILE A 175 -7.37 6.32 -0.28
N ASN A 176 -6.26 6.17 -1.01
CA ASN A 176 -5.96 6.98 -2.19
C ASN A 176 -6.85 6.65 -3.40
N GLN A 177 -7.29 5.40 -3.54
CA GLN A 177 -8.11 4.96 -4.68
C GLN A 177 -9.60 5.19 -4.46
N VAL A 178 -10.29 5.71 -5.49
CA VAL A 178 -11.75 5.69 -5.54
C VAL A 178 -12.17 4.23 -5.78
N SER A 179 -12.93 3.65 -4.85
CA SER A 179 -13.33 2.25 -4.98
C SER A 179 -14.29 2.07 -6.17
N ALA A 180 -13.98 1.17 -7.11
CA ALA A 180 -14.83 0.91 -8.29
C ALA A 180 -16.26 0.49 -7.91
N THR A 181 -16.46 -0.15 -6.76
CA THR A 181 -17.79 -0.49 -6.23
C THR A 181 -18.64 0.73 -5.87
N ALA A 182 -18.01 1.88 -5.64
CA ALA A 182 -18.72 3.14 -5.38
C ALA A 182 -19.40 3.69 -6.65
N PHE A 183 -18.92 3.33 -7.85
CA PHE A 183 -19.52 3.76 -9.12
C PHE A 183 -20.62 2.83 -9.62
N LEU A 184 -20.53 1.52 -9.32
CA LEU A 184 -21.46 0.52 -9.87
C LEU A 184 -22.79 0.40 -9.10
N ILE A 185 -22.86 0.88 -7.85
CA ILE A 185 -24.05 0.74 -7.00
C ILE A 185 -24.80 2.08 -6.84
N GLU A 186 -24.14 3.21 -7.08
CA GLU A 186 -24.67 4.55 -6.78
C GLU A 186 -24.71 5.45 -8.03
N ALA A 187 -25.22 4.93 -9.15
CA ALA A 187 -25.32 5.66 -10.43
C ALA A 187 -26.14 6.98 -10.37
N ASP A 188 -26.81 7.28 -9.24
CA ASP A 188 -27.68 8.44 -9.09
C ASP A 188 -27.26 9.45 -8.00
N THR A 189 -26.09 9.34 -7.37
CA THR A 189 -25.69 10.34 -6.35
C THR A 189 -24.23 10.78 -6.44
N THR A 190 -23.98 12.09 -6.28
CA THR A 190 -22.66 12.73 -6.15
C THR A 190 -22.00 12.49 -4.77
N HIS A 191 -22.64 11.67 -3.92
CA HIS A 191 -22.27 11.39 -2.53
C HIS A 191 -21.00 10.53 -2.32
N PRO A 192 -20.71 9.47 -3.09
CA PRO A 192 -19.58 8.57 -2.82
C PRO A 192 -18.22 9.25 -3.07
N LEU A 193 -18.10 10.06 -4.11
CA LEU A 193 -16.90 10.84 -4.39
C LEU A 193 -16.62 11.89 -3.31
N THR A 194 -17.68 12.57 -2.83
CA THR A 194 -17.56 13.54 -1.74
C THR A 194 -17.11 12.89 -0.44
N LYS A 195 -17.67 11.71 -0.10
CA LYS A 195 -17.25 10.94 1.07
C LYS A 195 -15.79 10.48 0.94
N HIS A 196 -15.41 9.96 -0.21
CA HIS A 196 -14.04 9.53 -0.48
C HIS A 196 -13.04 10.69 -0.34
N ARG A 197 -13.30 11.84 -0.97
CA ARG A 197 -12.43 13.03 -0.86
C ARG A 197 -12.26 13.51 0.58
N LYS A 198 -13.34 13.46 1.39
CA LYS A 198 -13.28 13.79 2.82
C LYS A 198 -12.38 12.83 3.60
N ILE A 199 -12.49 11.53 3.34
CA ILE A 199 -11.63 10.50 3.95
C ILE A 199 -10.17 10.72 3.55
N ALA A 200 -9.90 10.83 2.25
CA ALA A 200 -8.55 11.03 1.71
C ALA A 200 -7.89 12.30 2.26
N SER A 201 -8.62 13.42 2.29
CA SER A 201 -8.12 14.68 2.87
C SER A 201 -7.82 14.54 4.36
N SER A 202 -8.73 13.91 5.12
CA SER A 202 -8.49 13.70 6.55
C SER A 202 -7.30 12.78 6.82
N PHE A 203 -7.11 11.71 6.04
CA PHE A 203 -5.97 10.80 6.16
C PHE A 203 -4.64 11.48 5.82
N ARG A 204 -4.62 12.26 4.72
CA ARG A 204 -3.48 13.10 4.32
C ARG A 204 -3.03 13.99 5.47
N ASP A 205 -3.97 14.64 6.14
CA ASP A 205 -3.69 15.66 7.16
C ASP A 205 -3.39 15.07 8.55
N SER A 206 -3.86 13.85 8.86
CA SER A 206 -3.78 13.27 10.21
C SER A 206 -2.92 12.02 10.36
N SER A 207 -2.50 11.34 9.28
CA SER A 207 -1.77 10.08 9.40
C SER A 207 -0.71 9.85 8.33
N LEU A 208 -0.92 10.35 7.11
CA LEU A 208 -0.04 10.02 5.98
C LEU A 208 1.42 10.46 6.21
N PHE A 209 1.65 11.61 6.86
CA PHE A 209 3.00 12.09 7.15
C PHE A 209 3.74 11.19 8.14
N ASP A 210 3.04 10.71 9.16
CA ASP A 210 3.61 9.83 10.18
C ASP A 210 3.96 8.47 9.57
N ILE A 211 3.12 7.96 8.65
CA ILE A 211 3.39 6.75 7.87
C ILE A 211 4.64 6.93 6.99
N PHE A 212 4.76 8.05 6.28
CA PHE A 212 5.94 8.38 5.48
C PHE A 212 7.21 8.48 6.33
N THR A 213 7.12 9.14 7.48
CA THR A 213 8.26 9.30 8.41
C THR A 213 8.69 7.94 8.96
N LEU A 214 7.74 7.10 9.35
CA LEU A 214 8.00 5.73 9.79
C LEU A 214 8.69 4.92 8.69
N SER A 215 8.20 4.98 7.45
CA SER A 215 8.79 4.23 6.34
C SER A 215 10.22 4.68 6.03
N CYS A 216 10.50 5.98 6.03
CA CYS A 216 11.85 6.51 5.88
C CYS A 216 12.78 6.09 7.03
N ASN A 217 12.30 6.08 8.27
CA ASN A 217 13.11 5.64 9.42
C ASN A 217 13.43 4.15 9.35
N LEU A 218 12.46 3.31 9.00
CA LEU A 218 12.67 1.88 8.78
C LEU A 218 13.60 1.62 7.58
N LEU A 219 13.50 2.40 6.50
CA LEU A 219 14.45 2.34 5.38
C LEU A 219 15.87 2.64 5.83
N LYS A 220 16.09 3.71 6.62
CA LYS A 220 17.41 4.06 7.18
C LYS A 220 17.97 2.94 8.07
N GLN A 221 17.12 2.28 8.84
CA GLN A 221 17.53 1.15 9.69
C GLN A 221 17.89 -0.08 8.85
N ALA A 222 17.05 -0.41 7.86
CA ALA A 222 17.27 -1.55 6.97
C ALA A 222 18.50 -1.36 6.06
N SER A 223 18.76 -0.13 5.61
CA SER A 223 19.87 0.20 4.70
C SER A 223 21.20 0.51 5.39
N GLY A 224 21.26 0.38 6.73
CA GLY A 224 22.47 0.64 7.51
C GLY A 224 23.64 -0.28 7.15
N LYS A 225 24.80 -0.06 7.80
CA LYS A 225 26.12 -0.64 7.45
C LYS A 225 26.24 -2.17 7.37
N ASN A 226 25.19 -2.93 7.68
CA ASN A 226 25.15 -4.39 7.62
C ASN A 226 24.01 -4.90 6.72
N LEU A 227 23.61 -4.16 5.67
CA LEU A 227 22.64 -4.65 4.69
C LEU A 227 23.20 -5.94 4.03
N ASN A 228 22.63 -7.09 4.40
CA ASN A 228 23.04 -8.36 3.82
C ASN A 228 22.25 -8.59 2.54
N LEU A 229 22.83 -8.17 1.42
CA LEU A 229 22.24 -8.36 0.09
C LEU A 229 22.15 -9.82 -0.38
N ASN A 230 22.51 -10.79 0.47
CA ASN A 230 22.25 -12.21 0.23
C ASN A 230 21.05 -12.75 1.04
N ASP A 231 20.47 -11.97 1.97
CA ASP A 231 19.32 -12.39 2.76
C ASP A 231 18.01 -11.99 2.08
N GLU A 232 17.32 -12.94 1.44
CA GLU A 232 16.05 -12.73 0.75
C GLU A 232 14.98 -12.02 1.62
N SER A 233 14.99 -12.26 2.94
CA SER A 233 14.02 -11.65 3.85
C SER A 233 14.24 -10.14 4.01
N GLN A 234 15.50 -9.71 4.09
CA GLN A 234 15.86 -8.28 4.14
C GLN A 234 15.52 -7.56 2.83
N HIS A 235 15.68 -8.23 1.68
CA HIS A 235 15.20 -7.68 0.39
C HIS A 235 13.69 -7.53 0.36
N GLY A 236 12.98 -8.56 0.81
CA GLY A 236 11.53 -8.54 0.91
C GLY A 236 11.05 -7.33 1.73
N LEU A 237 11.67 -7.09 2.89
CA LEU A 237 11.36 -5.94 3.73
C LEU A 237 11.66 -4.60 3.04
N LEU A 238 12.86 -4.44 2.47
CA LEU A 238 13.25 -3.21 1.78
C LEU A 238 12.27 -2.87 0.65
N MET A 239 11.84 -3.89 -0.10
CA MET A 239 10.86 -3.72 -1.17
C MET A 239 9.51 -3.26 -0.67
N GLN A 240 9.01 -3.81 0.43
CA GLN A 240 7.74 -3.34 1.01
C GLN A 240 7.87 -1.92 1.57
N LEU A 241 9.01 -1.56 2.15
CA LEU A 241 9.27 -0.21 2.66
C LEU A 241 9.35 0.83 1.54
N LEU A 242 10.03 0.50 0.44
CA LEU A 242 10.08 1.35 -0.75
C LEU A 242 8.67 1.52 -1.36
N LYS A 243 7.88 0.45 -1.44
CA LYS A 243 6.49 0.53 -1.92
C LYS A 243 5.63 1.42 -1.04
N LEU A 244 5.71 1.25 0.29
CA LEU A 244 5.02 2.12 1.25
C LEU A 244 5.40 3.59 1.04
N THR A 245 6.69 3.88 0.99
CA THR A 245 7.22 5.23 0.83
C THR A 245 6.78 5.86 -0.49
N HIS A 246 6.84 5.08 -1.59
CA HIS A 246 6.35 5.51 -2.89
C HIS A 246 4.85 5.81 -2.86
N ASN A 247 4.03 4.95 -2.26
CA ASN A 247 2.58 5.19 -2.14
C ASN A 247 2.27 6.47 -1.35
N CYS A 248 3.05 6.78 -0.32
CA CYS A 248 2.92 8.04 0.41
C CYS A 248 3.25 9.26 -0.46
N LEU A 249 4.35 9.19 -1.22
CA LEU A 249 4.79 10.27 -2.11
C LEU A 249 3.87 10.45 -3.34
N ASN A 250 3.23 9.37 -3.79
CA ASN A 250 2.32 9.33 -4.94
C ASN A 250 0.83 9.49 -4.53
N PHE A 251 0.57 9.89 -3.28
CA PHE A 251 -0.79 10.14 -2.82
C PHE A 251 -1.42 11.33 -3.58
N ASP A 252 -2.71 11.29 -3.87
CA ASP A 252 -3.42 12.43 -4.47
C ASP A 252 -3.67 13.51 -3.41
N PHE A 253 -2.68 14.39 -3.25
CA PHE A 253 -2.73 15.47 -2.27
C PHE A 253 -3.80 16.52 -2.56
N ILE A 254 -4.36 16.57 -3.78
CA ILE A 254 -5.29 17.63 -4.22
C ILE A 254 -6.74 17.10 -4.30
N GLY A 255 -6.93 15.80 -4.54
CA GLY A 255 -8.25 15.19 -4.73
C GLY A 255 -8.77 15.31 -6.17
N THR A 256 -7.86 15.46 -7.13
CA THR A 256 -8.13 15.68 -8.57
C THR A 256 -7.81 14.48 -9.45
N SER A 257 -7.23 13.39 -8.94
CA SER A 257 -6.90 12.22 -9.76
C SER A 257 -8.15 11.39 -10.05
N THR A 258 -8.91 11.78 -11.06
CA THR A 258 -9.93 10.91 -11.69
C THR A 258 -9.45 10.34 -13.02
N ASP A 259 -8.26 10.73 -13.49
CA ASP A 259 -7.75 10.38 -14.80
C ASP A 259 -6.27 9.98 -14.73
N GLU A 260 -6.01 8.68 -14.75
CA GLU A 260 -4.65 8.09 -14.81
C GLU A 260 -3.97 8.33 -16.17
N SER A 261 -4.67 8.90 -17.16
CA SER A 261 -4.11 9.14 -18.50
C SER A 261 -3.44 10.51 -18.68
N SER A 262 -3.52 11.40 -17.68
CA SER A 262 -2.87 12.72 -17.76
C SER A 262 -1.43 12.66 -17.23
N ASP A 263 -0.46 12.69 -18.15
CA ASP A 263 0.98 12.87 -17.86
C ASP A 263 1.31 14.26 -17.24
N ASP A 264 0.29 15.09 -17.03
CA ASP A 264 0.37 16.55 -16.94
C ASP A 264 0.40 17.15 -15.53
N LEU A 265 0.34 16.34 -14.46
CA LEU A 265 0.65 16.86 -13.13
C LEU A 265 2.17 16.90 -12.91
N CYS A 266 2.85 17.82 -13.61
CA CYS A 266 4.30 17.98 -13.57
C CYS A 266 4.88 18.23 -12.16
N THR A 267 4.03 18.57 -11.20
CA THR A 267 4.45 18.92 -9.85
C THR A 267 3.52 18.37 -8.78
N VAL A 268 4.10 17.87 -7.70
CA VAL A 268 3.42 17.28 -6.54
C VAL A 268 3.16 18.35 -5.48
N GLN A 269 1.90 18.45 -5.02
CA GLN A 269 1.44 19.42 -4.03
C GLN A 269 1.50 18.87 -2.60
N ILE A 270 2.70 18.59 -2.11
CA ILE A 270 2.90 18.13 -0.73
C ILE A 270 2.41 19.20 0.29
N PRO A 271 1.67 18.81 1.36
CA PRO A 271 1.29 19.70 2.45
C PRO A 271 2.48 20.35 3.15
N THR A 272 2.32 21.59 3.59
CA THR A 272 3.40 22.35 4.26
C THR A 272 3.88 21.71 5.56
N SER A 273 3.05 20.89 6.23
CA SER A 273 3.44 20.11 7.40
C SER A 273 4.58 19.12 7.14
N TRP A 274 4.77 18.68 5.89
CA TRP A 274 5.83 17.75 5.51
C TRP A 274 7.14 18.45 5.17
N ARG A 275 7.15 19.79 5.13
CA ARG A 275 8.29 20.60 4.66
C ARG A 275 9.60 20.21 5.34
N SER A 276 9.58 19.93 6.65
CA SER A 276 10.77 19.52 7.41
C SER A 276 11.46 18.29 6.80
N ALA A 277 10.71 17.31 6.32
CA ALA A 277 11.27 16.10 5.72
C ALA A 277 11.98 16.36 4.38
N PHE A 278 11.53 17.35 3.60
CA PHE A 278 12.16 17.74 2.34
C PHE A 278 13.30 18.75 2.50
N LEU A 279 13.35 19.45 3.63
CA LEU A 279 14.48 20.32 3.98
C LEU A 279 15.65 19.56 4.61
N ASP A 280 15.37 18.40 5.21
CA ASP A 280 16.41 17.49 5.69
C ASP A 280 17.11 16.81 4.51
N SER A 281 18.38 17.18 4.29
CA SER A 281 19.22 16.57 3.25
C SER A 281 19.37 15.07 3.42
N SER A 282 19.23 14.54 4.65
CA SER A 282 19.34 13.10 4.90
C SER A 282 18.23 12.30 4.22
N THR A 283 17.05 12.90 3.99
CA THR A 283 15.93 12.24 3.31
C THR A 283 16.24 12.01 1.84
N LEU A 284 16.70 13.03 1.12
CA LEU A 284 17.06 12.89 -0.29
C LEU A 284 18.29 11.98 -0.45
N GLN A 285 19.27 12.15 0.43
CA GLN A 285 20.50 11.35 0.44
C GLN A 285 20.21 9.85 0.60
N LEU A 286 19.26 9.48 1.47
CA LEU A 286 18.83 8.10 1.68
C LEU A 286 18.47 7.39 0.36
N PHE A 287 17.68 8.03 -0.50
CA PHE A 287 17.26 7.38 -1.76
C PHE A 287 18.39 7.28 -2.77
N PHE A 288 19.27 8.29 -2.85
CA PHE A 288 20.46 8.18 -3.71
C PHE A 288 21.42 7.11 -3.22
N ASP A 289 21.65 6.99 -1.91
CA ASP A 289 22.50 5.95 -1.34
C ASP A 289 21.89 4.56 -1.54
N LEU A 290 20.57 4.42 -1.36
CA LEU A 290 19.85 3.19 -1.66
C LEU A 290 20.02 2.77 -3.12
N TYR A 291 19.88 3.69 -4.08
CA TYR A 291 20.06 3.37 -5.51
C TYR A 291 21.43 2.74 -5.82
N HIS A 292 22.48 3.20 -5.15
CA HIS A 292 23.85 2.71 -5.35
C HIS A 292 24.16 1.45 -4.53
N SER A 293 23.36 1.16 -3.49
CA SER A 293 23.64 0.10 -2.52
C SER A 293 22.77 -1.14 -2.73
N ILE A 294 21.77 -1.11 -3.62
CA ILE A 294 20.84 -2.23 -3.83
C ILE A 294 20.99 -2.85 -5.21
N PRO A 295 20.57 -4.12 -5.39
CA PRO A 295 20.55 -4.76 -6.71
C PRO A 295 19.74 -3.98 -7.75
N PRO A 296 20.19 -3.92 -9.03
CA PRO A 296 19.53 -3.16 -10.09
C PRO A 296 18.05 -3.47 -10.31
N SER A 297 17.59 -4.67 -9.95
CA SER A 297 16.17 -5.09 -10.04
C SER A 297 15.22 -4.26 -9.15
N PHE A 298 15.75 -3.60 -8.12
CA PHE A 298 14.96 -2.82 -7.16
C PHE A 298 15.11 -1.31 -7.33
N SER A 299 16.15 -0.90 -8.04
CA SER A 299 16.44 0.48 -8.40
C SER A 299 15.28 1.23 -9.10
N PRO A 300 14.34 0.61 -9.86
CA PRO A 300 13.27 1.37 -10.49
C PRO A 300 12.38 2.04 -9.46
N LEU A 301 12.06 1.35 -8.36
CA LEU A 301 11.18 1.88 -7.32
C LEU A 301 11.86 2.99 -6.50
N VAL A 302 13.17 2.89 -6.29
CA VAL A 302 13.95 3.97 -5.69
C VAL A 302 13.94 5.21 -6.59
N LEU A 303 14.14 5.02 -7.91
CA LEU A 303 14.03 6.10 -8.87
C LEU A 303 12.62 6.69 -8.91
N SER A 304 11.56 5.89 -8.81
CA SER A 304 10.19 6.41 -8.72
C SER A 304 9.98 7.29 -7.49
N CYS A 305 10.54 6.93 -6.32
CA CYS A 305 10.55 7.82 -5.15
C CYS A 305 11.30 9.13 -5.44
N LEU A 306 12.49 9.06 -6.06
CA LEU A 306 13.26 10.24 -6.46
C LEU A 306 12.50 11.13 -7.46
N VAL A 307 11.77 10.54 -8.41
CA VAL A 307 10.91 11.25 -9.37
C VAL A 307 9.85 12.06 -8.62
N GLN A 308 9.17 11.46 -7.63
CA GLN A 308 8.17 12.18 -6.84
C GLN A 308 8.80 13.29 -6.00
N ILE A 309 9.93 13.03 -5.36
CA ILE A 309 10.68 14.01 -4.55
C ILE A 309 11.16 15.19 -5.42
N ALA A 310 11.66 14.92 -6.63
CA ALA A 310 12.08 15.94 -7.58
C ALA A 310 10.91 16.77 -8.12
N SER A 311 9.70 16.22 -8.08
CA SER A 311 8.47 16.86 -8.56
C SER A 311 7.81 17.78 -7.52
N VAL A 312 8.34 17.86 -6.29
CA VAL A 312 7.76 18.72 -5.25
C VAL A 312 7.72 20.18 -5.68
N ARG A 313 6.56 20.83 -5.53
CA ARG A 313 6.36 22.22 -5.97
C ARG A 313 7.29 23.21 -5.29
N ARG A 314 7.67 24.23 -6.07
CA ARG A 314 8.40 25.43 -5.61
C ARG A 314 7.83 26.04 -4.33
N SER A 315 6.51 26.10 -4.19
CA SER A 315 5.84 26.73 -3.03
C SER A 315 6.15 26.05 -1.70
N LEU A 316 6.68 24.82 -1.69
CA LEU A 316 7.13 24.18 -0.45
C LEU A 316 8.43 24.77 0.08
N PHE A 317 9.16 25.60 -0.67
CA PHE A 317 10.49 26.10 -0.33
C PHE A 317 10.55 27.63 -0.41
N ASN A 318 11.42 28.25 0.40
CA ASN A 318 11.91 29.59 0.09
C ASN A 318 13.05 29.52 -0.94
N ASN A 319 13.52 30.65 -1.46
CA ASN A 319 14.53 30.66 -2.53
C ASN A 319 15.87 30.04 -2.11
N ALA A 320 16.32 30.26 -0.86
CA ALA A 320 17.60 29.73 -0.39
C ALA A 320 17.55 28.22 -0.17
N GLU A 321 16.49 27.74 0.48
CA GLU A 321 16.25 26.31 0.67
C GLU A 321 16.07 25.58 -0.66
N ARG A 322 15.34 26.18 -1.60
CA ARG A 322 15.14 25.60 -2.93
C ARG A 322 16.45 25.45 -3.68
N ALA A 323 17.31 26.47 -3.63
CA ALA A 323 18.65 26.40 -4.23
C ALA A 323 19.48 25.28 -3.58
N LYS A 324 19.44 25.17 -2.25
CA LYS A 324 20.12 24.09 -1.52
C LYS A 324 19.59 22.71 -1.92
N PHE A 325 18.27 22.53 -1.93
CA PHE A 325 17.63 21.28 -2.33
C PHE A 325 17.97 20.89 -3.78
N LEU A 326 17.90 21.85 -4.70
CA LEU A 326 18.27 21.64 -6.10
C LEU A 326 19.72 21.21 -6.25
N SER A 327 20.66 21.80 -5.50
CA SER A 327 22.07 21.39 -5.54
C SER A 327 22.23 19.91 -5.20
N HIS A 328 21.64 19.45 -4.09
CA HIS A 328 21.72 18.04 -3.68
C HIS A 328 21.05 17.11 -4.70
N LEU A 329 19.94 17.53 -5.31
CA LEU A 329 19.25 16.76 -6.34
C LEU A 329 20.13 16.60 -7.60
N VAL A 330 20.75 17.69 -8.06
CA VAL A 330 21.65 17.70 -9.22
C VAL A 330 22.91 16.86 -8.95
N ASP A 331 23.48 16.94 -7.74
CA ASP A 331 24.63 16.13 -7.34
C ASP A 331 24.30 14.63 -7.32
N GLY A 332 23.11 14.25 -6.85
CA GLY A 332 22.66 12.86 -6.90
C GLY A 332 22.44 12.36 -8.33
N VAL A 333 21.85 13.19 -9.21
CA VAL A 333 21.72 12.88 -10.64
C VAL A 333 23.08 12.71 -11.31
N LYS A 334 24.04 13.58 -10.98
CA LYS A 334 25.43 13.48 -11.44
C LYS A 334 26.04 12.13 -11.09
N ARG A 335 25.94 11.71 -9.82
CA ARG A 335 26.49 10.43 -9.34
C ARG A 335 25.93 9.22 -10.10
N ILE A 336 24.63 9.24 -10.43
CA ILE A 336 24.00 8.19 -11.24
C ILE A 336 24.60 8.17 -12.66
N LEU A 337 24.78 9.35 -13.28
CA LEU A 337 25.35 9.45 -14.63
C LEU A 337 26.83 9.07 -14.70
N GLU A 338 27.59 9.28 -13.63
CA GLU A 338 28.99 8.84 -13.51
C GLU A 338 29.10 7.31 -13.36
N ASN A 339 28.05 6.65 -12.86
CA ASN A 339 28.01 5.21 -12.63
C ASN A 339 26.79 4.56 -13.34
N PRO A 340 26.71 4.60 -14.68
CA PRO A 340 25.49 4.28 -15.42
C PRO A 340 25.18 2.77 -15.51
N GLN A 341 25.89 1.90 -14.80
CA GLN A 341 25.77 0.44 -14.94
C GLN A 341 24.32 -0.04 -14.73
N SER A 342 23.64 0.49 -13.70
CA SER A 342 22.25 0.16 -13.41
C SER A 342 21.25 0.71 -14.45
N LEU A 343 21.64 1.68 -15.29
CA LEU A 343 20.82 2.22 -16.39
C LEU A 343 20.81 1.33 -17.64
N SER A 344 21.53 0.21 -17.63
CA SER A 344 21.38 -0.83 -18.66
C SER A 344 20.04 -1.59 -18.55
N ASP A 345 19.42 -1.59 -17.36
CA ASP A 345 18.08 -2.12 -17.17
C ASP A 345 17.01 -1.14 -17.74
N PRO A 346 16.08 -1.61 -18.60
CA PRO A 346 15.09 -0.74 -19.23
C PRO A 346 14.18 0.02 -18.25
N ASN A 347 13.83 -0.58 -17.11
CA ASN A 347 12.95 0.06 -16.13
C ASN A 347 13.71 1.16 -15.38
N ASN A 348 14.96 0.91 -15.00
CA ASN A 348 15.83 1.93 -14.42
C ASN A 348 16.06 3.09 -15.38
N TYR A 349 16.33 2.76 -16.64
CA TYR A 349 16.51 3.74 -17.70
C TYR A 349 15.27 4.63 -17.86
N HIS A 350 14.08 4.02 -17.91
CA HIS A 350 12.81 4.75 -18.02
C HIS A 350 12.56 5.70 -16.84
N GLU A 351 12.69 5.20 -15.61
CA GLU A 351 12.49 6.01 -14.41
C GLU A 351 13.53 7.14 -14.29
N PHE A 352 14.77 6.89 -14.69
CA PHE A 352 15.80 7.93 -14.73
C PHE A 352 15.50 9.01 -15.78
N CYS A 353 14.99 8.63 -16.96
CA CYS A 353 14.48 9.60 -17.94
C CYS A 353 13.36 10.46 -17.35
N ARG A 354 12.42 9.86 -16.61
CA ARG A 354 11.37 10.60 -15.90
C ARG A 354 11.97 11.56 -14.88
N LEU A 355 13.00 11.17 -14.13
CA LEU A 355 13.68 12.04 -13.17
C LEU A 355 14.30 13.27 -13.86
N LEU A 356 15.00 13.08 -14.99
CA LEU A 356 15.55 14.17 -15.79
C LEU A 356 14.44 15.09 -16.34
N ALA A 357 13.33 14.51 -16.80
CA ALA A 357 12.18 15.27 -17.27
C ALA A 357 11.59 16.14 -16.15
N ARG A 358 11.47 15.62 -14.93
CA ARG A 358 11.00 16.38 -13.75
C ARG A 358 11.98 17.49 -13.34
N LEU A 359 13.28 17.23 -13.39
CA LEU A 359 14.30 18.26 -13.15
C LEU A 359 14.16 19.42 -14.14
N LYS A 360 13.95 19.10 -15.43
CA LYS A 360 13.73 20.10 -16.49
C LYS A 360 12.42 20.87 -16.33
N SER A 361 11.31 20.20 -16.02
CA SER A 361 9.99 20.83 -15.98
C SER A 361 9.71 21.59 -14.68
N ASN A 362 10.31 21.17 -13.55
CA ASN A 362 10.06 21.77 -12.24
C ASN A 362 11.06 22.89 -11.88
N TYR A 363 12.23 22.97 -12.51
CA TYR A 363 13.26 23.98 -12.22
C TYR A 363 13.60 24.81 -13.45
N GLN A 364 13.64 26.14 -13.27
CA GLN A 364 13.95 27.05 -14.37
C GLN A 364 15.44 26.98 -14.72
N LEU A 365 15.79 27.22 -16.00
CA LEU A 365 17.18 27.24 -16.44
C LEU A 365 18.04 28.21 -15.60
N GLY A 366 17.50 29.38 -15.25
CA GLY A 366 18.17 30.37 -14.39
C GLY A 366 18.44 29.89 -12.95
N GLU A 367 17.76 28.85 -12.47
CA GLU A 367 18.08 28.16 -11.21
C GLU A 367 19.18 27.12 -11.43
N LEU A 368 19.06 26.31 -12.49
CA LEU A 368 19.99 25.23 -12.81
C LEU A 368 21.42 25.73 -13.06
N VAL A 369 21.58 26.81 -13.84
CA VAL A 369 22.91 27.38 -14.16
C VAL A 369 23.65 27.94 -12.95
N LYS A 370 22.96 28.14 -11.81
CA LYS A 370 23.57 28.60 -10.56
C LYS A 370 24.09 27.47 -9.69
N VAL A 371 23.78 26.22 -10.03
CA VAL A 371 24.33 25.05 -9.32
C VAL A 371 25.80 24.89 -9.72
N GLU A 372 26.67 24.73 -8.72
CA GLU A 372 28.13 24.70 -8.91
C GLU A 372 28.58 23.67 -9.97
N ASN A 373 28.01 22.46 -9.91
CA ASN A 373 28.35 21.36 -10.83
C ASN A 373 27.60 21.38 -12.17
N TYR A 374 26.80 22.43 -12.46
CA TYR A 374 25.95 22.47 -13.65
C TYR A 374 26.68 22.16 -14.98
N PRO A 375 27.86 22.75 -15.29
CA PRO A 375 28.55 22.49 -16.57
C PRO A 375 28.91 21.02 -16.79
N GLU A 376 29.26 20.32 -15.71
CA GLU A 376 29.58 18.91 -15.78
C GLU A 376 28.33 18.05 -15.92
N VAL A 377 27.28 18.34 -15.15
CA VAL A 377 26.02 17.58 -15.20
C VAL A 377 25.36 17.73 -16.57
N ILE A 378 25.31 18.95 -17.14
CA ILE A 378 24.69 19.13 -18.45
C ILE A 378 25.47 18.40 -19.55
N ARG A 379 26.81 18.32 -19.45
CA ARG A 379 27.64 17.51 -20.35
C ARG A 379 27.33 16.03 -20.22
N LEU A 380 27.19 15.52 -19.00
CA LEU A 380 26.82 14.11 -18.74
C LEU A 380 25.42 13.79 -19.29
N ILE A 381 24.44 14.67 -19.06
CA ILE A 381 23.07 14.52 -19.60
C ILE A 381 23.08 14.54 -21.14
N ALA A 382 23.86 15.44 -21.75
CA ALA A 382 23.99 15.51 -23.20
C ALA A 382 24.60 14.22 -23.77
N ASN A 383 25.69 13.73 -23.18
CA ASN A 383 26.31 12.46 -23.57
C ASN A 383 25.32 11.29 -23.43
N PHE A 384 24.64 11.19 -22.28
CA PHE A 384 23.59 10.20 -22.05
C PHE A 384 22.53 10.26 -23.15
N THR A 385 22.01 11.45 -23.46
CA THR A 385 20.98 11.65 -24.50
C THR A 385 21.47 11.21 -25.89
N VAL A 386 22.70 11.55 -26.27
CA VAL A 386 23.28 11.15 -27.55
C VAL A 386 23.42 9.63 -27.63
N THR A 387 23.97 9.00 -26.60
CA THR A 387 24.10 7.53 -26.54
C THR A 387 22.73 6.85 -26.64
N SER A 388 21.73 7.38 -25.94
CA SER A 388 20.37 6.86 -25.99
C SER A 388 19.75 6.91 -27.38
N LEU A 389 19.92 8.03 -28.08
CA LEU A 389 19.43 8.18 -29.46
C LEU A 389 20.16 7.26 -30.44
N GLN A 390 21.46 7.03 -30.23
CA GLN A 390 22.26 6.10 -31.04
C GLN A 390 21.87 4.64 -30.86
N VAL A 391 21.36 4.25 -29.69
CA VAL A 391 20.89 2.87 -29.41
C VAL A 391 19.45 2.64 -29.94
N CYS A 392 18.65 3.70 -30.07
CA CYS A 392 17.29 3.63 -30.63
C CYS A 392 17.22 3.70 -32.16
N LEU A 393 18.31 4.13 -32.82
CA LEU A 393 18.48 4.13 -34.28
C LEU A 393 19.18 2.85 -34.72
#